data_AF-A0A497B167-F1
#
_entry.id   AF-A0A497B167-F1
#
_cell.length_a   1.000
_cell.length_b   1.000
_cell.length_c   1.000
_cell.angle_alpha   90.00
_cell.angle_beta   90.00
_cell.angle_gamma   90.00
#
_symmetry.space_group_name_H-M   'P 1'
#
loop_
_entity.id
_entity.type
_entity.pdbx_description
1 polymer ?
#
loop_
_entity_poly.entity_id
_entity_poly.type
_entity_poly.pdbx_seq_one_letter_code
_entity_poly.pdbx_strand_id
1 'polypeptide(L)'
;MEISKKYIDKMKQWEKKLGIPYKELEDRLKKYIEEHKDLKKAWRKFRVDLLCEEGSLVSNATPFYGYLIGDSGIRDRIEELKEIALKMYNSDRQQEAIERGMVSPDGVPLDWRTKNRFGQPNPRKGLPLEGSEFVRELYAVASSTPDFERPFLARIVAYGENATNMKQIQLFKFYKFRANVGRKPRESNIITLNVGRATLFREYPSEITIEEIVNKLPVNDLDSLFLEEEYKNHYENKSRTSYLSLVRGVVGPVYLEPRNNYRSFRMISEDEDETTPWCRIPVTVPITFKRGDELIVLGRIWKSRRDGSYGLDVKGYIFIGD
;
A
#
# COMPACT_ATOMS: atom_id res chain seq x y z
N MET A 1 12.02 42.26 15.38
CA MET A 1 11.30 42.49 14.11
C MET A 1 9.99 41.75 14.16
N GLU A 2 8.88 42.39 13.82
CA GLU A 2 7.56 41.75 13.81
C GLU A 2 7.35 40.90 12.54
N ILE A 3 6.76 39.71 12.68
CA ILE A 3 6.48 38.83 11.55
C ILE A 3 5.27 39.38 10.79
N SER A 4 5.42 39.69 9.50
CA SER A 4 4.33 40.17 8.65
C SER A 4 3.14 39.20 8.63
N LYS A 5 1.91 39.73 8.68
CA LYS A 5 0.64 38.99 8.57
C LYS A 5 0.61 37.98 7.41
N LYS A 6 1.21 38.33 6.27
CA LYS A 6 1.34 37.44 5.10
C LYS A 6 2.05 36.12 5.41
N TYR A 7 3.07 36.15 6.28
CA TYR A 7 3.82 34.96 6.67
C TYR A 7 3.07 34.13 7.71
N ILE A 8 2.38 34.80 8.64
CA ILE A 8 1.47 34.16 9.60
C ILE A 8 0.39 33.37 8.87
N ASP A 9 -0.30 34.00 7.90
CA ASP A 9 -1.36 33.35 7.13
C ASP A 9 -0.84 32.13 6.36
N LYS A 10 0.38 32.19 5.81
CA LYS A 10 1.02 31.04 5.16
C LYS A 10 1.36 29.92 6.14
N MET A 11 1.90 30.24 7.32
CA MET A 11 2.22 29.22 8.33
C MET A 11 0.95 28.53 8.83
N LYS A 12 -0.15 29.25 9.02
CA LYS A 12 -1.47 28.65 9.33
C LYS A 12 -1.99 27.72 8.23
N GLN A 13 -1.78 28.09 6.96
CA GLN A 13 -2.10 27.17 5.84
C GLN A 13 -1.21 25.93 5.85
N TRP A 14 0.07 26.08 6.19
CA TRP A 14 1.02 24.97 6.28
C TRP A 14 0.75 24.06 7.47
N GLU A 15 0.29 24.58 8.60
CA GLU A 15 -0.09 23.77 9.77
C GLU A 15 -1.07 22.66 9.39
N LYS A 16 -2.15 23.02 8.70
CA LYS A 16 -3.15 22.05 8.23
C LYS A 16 -2.59 21.09 7.17
N LYS A 17 -1.69 21.54 6.30
CA LYS A 17 -1.16 20.74 5.17
C LYS A 17 -0.04 19.79 5.57
N LEU A 18 0.80 20.20 6.52
CA LEU A 18 1.99 19.50 6.96
C LEU A 18 1.75 18.74 8.27
N GLY A 19 0.70 19.10 9.01
CA GLY A 19 0.45 18.58 10.35
C GLY A 19 1.59 18.97 11.30
N ILE A 20 2.05 20.21 11.21
CA ILE A 20 3.07 20.82 12.09
C ILE A 20 2.39 21.99 12.81
N PRO A 21 2.34 22.03 14.14
CA PRO A 21 1.68 23.12 14.87
C PRO A 21 2.20 24.50 14.44
N TYR A 22 1.30 25.48 14.31
CA TYR A 22 1.67 26.84 13.94
C TYR A 22 2.78 27.40 14.86
N LYS A 23 2.70 27.09 16.15
CA LYS A 23 3.67 27.55 17.15
C LYS A 23 5.09 27.07 16.84
N GLU A 24 5.23 25.81 16.42
CA GLU A 24 6.51 25.25 16.01
C GLU A 24 7.06 25.94 14.76
N LEU A 25 6.21 26.19 13.75
CA LEU A 25 6.60 26.94 12.55
C LEU A 25 7.03 28.38 12.89
N GLU A 26 6.31 29.03 13.79
CA GLU A 26 6.61 30.38 14.28
C GLU A 26 7.97 30.43 14.99
N ASP A 27 8.21 29.50 15.91
CA ASP A 27 9.44 29.45 16.70
C ASP A 27 10.65 29.10 15.82
N ARG A 28 10.48 28.21 14.83
CA ARG A 28 11.50 27.96 13.81
C ARG A 28 11.82 29.23 13.03
N LEU A 29 10.82 29.96 12.52
CA LEU A 29 11.05 31.19 11.77
C LEU A 29 11.77 32.26 12.63
N LYS A 30 11.43 32.37 13.92
CA LYS A 30 12.13 33.29 14.85
C LYS A 30 13.62 32.99 14.95
N LYS A 31 14.03 31.73 15.03
CA LYS A 31 15.45 31.34 15.00
C LYS A 31 16.16 31.84 13.73
N TYR A 32 15.58 31.62 12.55
CA TYR A 32 16.17 32.16 11.30
C TYR A 32 16.21 33.70 11.28
N ILE A 33 15.23 34.37 11.89
CA ILE A 33 15.21 35.84 11.99
C ILE A 33 16.36 36.32 12.87
N GLU A 34 16.62 35.66 13.99
CA GLU A 34 17.72 35.98 14.90
C GLU A 34 19.08 35.75 14.23
N GLU A 35 19.24 34.63 13.54
CA GLU A 35 20.49 34.26 12.85
C GLU A 35 20.82 35.19 11.67
N HIS A 36 19.82 35.54 10.86
CA HIS A 36 20.05 36.30 9.64
C HIS A 36 19.86 37.81 9.79
N LYS A 37 19.19 38.26 10.87
CA LYS A 37 18.84 39.67 11.13
C LYS A 37 18.07 40.35 9.98
N ASP A 38 17.50 39.57 9.06
CA ASP A 38 16.74 39.99 7.89
C ASP A 38 15.56 39.03 7.71
N LEU A 39 14.34 39.58 7.79
CA LEU A 39 13.10 38.81 7.73
C LEU A 39 12.90 38.11 6.37
N LYS A 40 13.28 38.74 5.26
CA LYS A 40 13.09 38.19 3.91
C LYS A 40 14.07 37.05 3.64
N LYS A 41 15.31 37.20 4.09
CA LYS A 41 16.35 36.15 4.03
C LYS A 41 15.99 34.97 4.93
N ALA A 42 15.57 35.26 6.17
CA ALA A 42 15.09 34.26 7.13
C ALA A 42 13.91 33.46 6.57
N TRP A 43 12.88 34.14 6.06
CA TRP A 43 11.71 33.49 5.46
C TRP A 43 12.08 32.61 4.26
N ARG A 44 13.01 33.07 3.40
CA ARG A 44 13.48 32.28 2.26
C ARG A 44 14.18 31.00 2.72
N LYS A 45 15.06 31.09 3.72
CA LYS A 45 15.80 29.94 4.27
C LYS A 45 14.86 28.96 4.97
N PHE A 46 14.04 29.44 5.90
CA PHE A 46 12.99 28.66 6.54
C PHE A 46 12.12 27.88 5.52
N ARG A 47 11.67 28.55 4.45
CA ARG A 47 10.85 27.91 3.42
C ARG A 47 11.62 26.86 2.61
N VAL A 48 12.89 27.10 2.31
CA VAL A 48 13.73 26.12 1.58
C VAL A 48 13.94 24.89 2.45
N ASP A 49 14.25 25.07 3.73
CA ASP A 49 14.49 23.97 4.65
C ASP A 49 13.20 23.18 4.87
N LEU A 50 12.06 23.86 5.03
CA LEU A 50 10.75 23.21 5.08
C LEU A 50 10.39 22.46 3.78
N LEU A 51 10.81 22.95 2.61
CA LEU A 51 10.60 22.26 1.33
C LEU A 51 11.49 21.01 1.21
N CYS A 52 12.74 21.09 1.68
CA CYS A 52 13.65 19.96 1.74
C CYS A 52 13.15 18.90 2.72
N GLU A 53 12.57 19.34 3.83
CA GLU A 53 12.05 18.48 4.86
C GLU A 53 10.72 17.83 4.44
N GLU A 54 9.71 18.63 4.12
CA GLU A 54 8.32 18.21 3.98
C GLU A 54 7.89 17.98 2.51
N GLY A 55 8.83 18.12 1.58
CA GLY A 55 8.58 18.09 0.15
C GLY A 55 7.73 19.28 -0.31
N SER A 56 6.89 19.09 -1.31
CA SER A 56 6.12 20.18 -1.91
C SER A 56 5.12 20.84 -0.94
N LEU A 57 5.35 22.14 -0.66
CA LEU A 57 4.49 23.00 0.17
C LEU A 57 3.18 23.42 -0.53
N VAL A 58 3.09 23.24 -1.85
CA VAL A 58 1.89 23.58 -2.64
C VAL A 58 0.99 22.37 -2.90
N SER A 59 1.46 21.15 -2.60
CA SER A 59 0.66 19.94 -2.75
C SER A 59 -0.56 19.93 -1.83
N ASN A 60 -1.65 19.32 -2.31
CA ASN A 60 -2.87 19.04 -1.54
C ASN A 60 -2.77 17.75 -0.71
N ALA A 61 -1.64 17.06 -0.75
CA ALA A 61 -1.43 15.86 0.05
C ALA A 61 -1.58 16.16 1.56
N THR A 62 -2.28 15.29 2.26
CA THR A 62 -2.56 15.39 3.70
C THR A 62 -1.62 14.47 4.49
N PRO A 63 -1.30 14.80 5.75
CA PRO A 63 -0.46 13.97 6.60
C PRO A 63 -1.19 12.69 7.03
N PHE A 64 -0.42 11.62 7.17
CA PHE A 64 -0.81 10.32 7.70
C PHE A 64 0.33 9.75 8.54
N TYR A 65 -0.05 8.88 9.47
CA TYR A 65 0.84 8.07 10.29
C TYR A 65 0.53 6.62 9.97
N GLY A 66 1.54 5.78 9.77
CA GLY A 66 1.28 4.39 9.43
C GLY A 66 2.40 3.43 9.77
N TYR A 67 2.02 2.24 10.20
CA TYR A 67 2.88 1.09 10.38
C TYR A 67 2.87 0.26 9.10
N LEU A 68 4.01 0.13 8.44
CA LEU A 68 4.11 -0.56 7.15
C LEU A 68 4.26 -2.07 7.36
N ILE A 69 3.40 -2.84 6.69
CA ILE A 69 3.29 -4.30 6.90
C ILE A 69 3.60 -5.10 5.63
N GLY A 70 3.63 -4.45 4.47
CA GLY A 70 3.81 -5.12 3.19
C GLY A 70 4.32 -4.21 2.07
N ASP A 71 5.00 -4.81 1.09
CA ASP A 71 5.56 -4.16 -0.09
C ASP A 71 5.46 -5.10 -1.27
N SER A 72 4.83 -4.67 -2.37
CA SER A 72 4.75 -5.46 -3.60
C SER A 72 6.07 -5.55 -4.37
N GLY A 73 7.06 -4.73 -4.03
CA GLY A 73 8.18 -4.42 -4.90
C GLY A 73 7.76 -3.55 -6.08
N ILE A 74 8.75 -3.19 -6.90
CA ILE A 74 8.51 -2.50 -8.17
C ILE A 74 8.09 -3.54 -9.21
N ARG A 75 6.92 -3.32 -9.81
CA ARG A 75 6.36 -4.19 -10.84
C ARG A 75 6.20 -3.39 -12.13
N ASP A 76 6.53 -3.98 -13.27
CA ASP A 76 6.17 -3.41 -14.58
C ASP A 76 4.85 -4.00 -15.04
N ARG A 77 3.80 -3.18 -14.95
CA ARG A 77 2.45 -3.62 -15.31
C ARG A 77 2.32 -3.94 -16.80
N ILE A 78 3.14 -3.36 -17.68
CA ILE A 78 3.10 -3.69 -19.12
C ILE A 78 3.61 -5.10 -19.34
N GLU A 79 4.72 -5.48 -18.69
CA GLU A 79 5.26 -6.84 -18.77
C GLU A 79 4.31 -7.86 -18.14
N GLU A 80 3.70 -7.57 -16.99
CA GLU A 80 2.66 -8.44 -16.40
C GLU A 80 1.50 -8.71 -17.38
N LEU A 81 1.07 -7.69 -18.11
CA LEU A 81 0.01 -7.84 -19.12
C LEU A 81 0.50 -8.70 -20.29
N LYS A 82 1.71 -8.47 -20.81
CA LYS A 82 2.27 -9.33 -21.88
C LYS A 82 2.34 -10.79 -21.45
N GLU A 83 2.81 -11.06 -20.24
CA GLU A 83 2.89 -12.43 -19.69
C GLU A 83 1.52 -13.09 -19.59
N ILE A 84 0.50 -12.38 -19.08
CA ILE A 84 -0.87 -12.91 -19.00
C ILE A 84 -1.42 -13.23 -20.39
N ALA A 85 -1.21 -12.34 -21.36
CA ALA A 85 -1.69 -12.50 -22.73
C ALA A 85 -1.02 -13.68 -23.43
N LEU A 86 0.31 -13.76 -23.36
CA LEU A 86 1.09 -14.83 -23.98
C LEU A 86 0.84 -16.19 -23.29
N LYS A 87 0.65 -16.22 -21.97
CA LYS A 87 0.31 -17.45 -21.25
C LYS A 87 -1.03 -18.02 -21.71
N MET A 88 -2.03 -17.17 -21.96
CA MET A 88 -3.32 -17.62 -22.49
C MET A 88 -3.19 -18.03 -23.96
N TYR A 89 -2.45 -17.27 -24.76
CA TYR A 89 -2.22 -17.57 -26.19
C TYR A 89 -1.49 -18.91 -26.40
N ASN A 90 -0.47 -19.20 -25.59
CA ASN A 90 0.34 -20.42 -25.67
C ASN A 90 -0.31 -21.63 -24.95
N SER A 91 -1.61 -21.55 -24.63
CA SER A 91 -2.37 -22.63 -24.00
C SER A 91 -3.48 -23.11 -24.92
N ASP A 92 -4.31 -24.04 -24.44
CA ASP A 92 -5.56 -24.47 -25.09
C ASP A 92 -6.58 -23.33 -25.29
N ARG A 93 -6.29 -22.13 -24.78
CA ARG A 93 -7.14 -20.93 -24.81
C ARG A 93 -6.69 -19.88 -25.81
N GLN A 94 -5.94 -20.27 -26.84
CA GLN A 94 -5.42 -19.35 -27.87
C GLN A 94 -6.53 -18.52 -28.53
N GLN A 95 -7.59 -19.16 -28.99
CA GLN A 95 -8.72 -18.50 -29.66
C GLN A 95 -9.43 -17.51 -28.74
N GLU A 96 -9.60 -17.86 -27.46
CA GLU A 96 -10.18 -16.97 -26.45
C GLU A 96 -9.32 -15.72 -26.21
N ALA A 97 -7.98 -15.85 -26.25
CA ALA A 97 -7.07 -14.71 -26.10
C ALA A 97 -7.22 -13.70 -27.25
N ILE A 98 -7.39 -14.20 -28.49
CA ILE A 98 -7.61 -13.38 -29.69
C ILE A 98 -8.98 -12.70 -29.62
N GLU A 99 -10.05 -13.44 -29.30
CA GLU A 99 -11.41 -12.91 -29.22
C GLU A 99 -11.58 -11.84 -28.15
N ARG A 100 -10.83 -11.96 -27.04
CA ARG A 100 -10.79 -10.94 -25.98
C ARG A 100 -9.94 -9.72 -26.34
N GLY A 101 -9.25 -9.73 -27.48
CA GLY A 101 -8.34 -8.69 -27.92
C GLY A 101 -7.10 -8.57 -27.04
N MET A 102 -6.69 -9.65 -26.38
CA MET A 102 -5.48 -9.68 -25.54
C MET A 102 -4.21 -9.85 -26.39
N VAL A 103 -4.36 -10.55 -27.52
CA VAL A 103 -3.31 -10.83 -28.49
C VAL A 103 -3.91 -10.70 -29.88
N SER A 104 -3.15 -10.19 -30.85
CA SER A 104 -3.54 -10.21 -32.26
C SER A 104 -3.44 -11.63 -32.85
N PRO A 105 -3.99 -11.89 -34.06
CA PRO A 105 -3.87 -13.21 -34.70
C PRO A 105 -2.43 -13.68 -34.92
N ASP A 106 -1.51 -12.74 -35.15
CA ASP A 106 -0.06 -12.95 -35.32
C ASP A 106 0.72 -13.07 -34.00
N GLY A 107 0.03 -13.07 -32.84
CA GLY A 107 0.67 -13.35 -31.55
C GLY A 107 1.21 -12.12 -30.82
N VAL A 108 0.91 -10.89 -31.28
CA VAL A 108 1.37 -9.65 -30.64
C VAL A 108 0.47 -9.29 -29.45
N PRO A 109 1.00 -9.13 -28.23
CA PRO A 109 0.21 -8.69 -27.08
C PRO A 109 -0.33 -7.26 -27.26
N LEU A 110 -1.64 -7.09 -27.09
CA LEU A 110 -2.35 -5.83 -27.24
C LEU A 110 -2.80 -5.29 -25.88
N ASP A 111 -3.05 -4.00 -25.75
CA ASP A 111 -3.65 -3.45 -24.53
C ASP A 111 -5.16 -3.70 -24.54
N TRP A 112 -5.64 -4.73 -23.85
CA TRP A 112 -7.08 -5.04 -23.79
C TRP A 112 -7.84 -4.25 -22.72
N ARG A 113 -7.16 -3.40 -21.94
CA ARG A 113 -7.78 -2.69 -20.81
C ARG A 113 -8.76 -1.65 -21.32
N THR A 114 -9.96 -1.64 -20.77
CA THR A 114 -11.01 -0.66 -21.13
C THR A 114 -10.75 0.73 -20.54
N LYS A 115 -10.06 0.79 -19.40
CA LYS A 115 -9.75 2.03 -18.69
C LYS A 115 -8.25 2.14 -18.42
N ASN A 116 -7.74 3.37 -18.49
CA ASN A 116 -6.39 3.69 -18.05
C ASN A 116 -6.29 3.73 -16.52
N ARG A 117 -5.08 3.94 -15.99
CA ARG A 117 -4.83 4.05 -14.54
C ARG A 117 -5.60 5.16 -13.81
N PHE A 118 -6.10 6.16 -14.53
CA PHE A 118 -6.92 7.25 -13.99
C PHE A 118 -8.43 6.97 -14.07
N GLY A 119 -8.81 5.78 -14.56
CA GLY A 119 -10.20 5.36 -14.71
C GLY A 119 -10.92 5.95 -15.92
N GLN A 120 -10.21 6.62 -16.81
CA GLN A 120 -10.73 7.15 -18.08
C GLN A 120 -10.68 6.07 -19.18
N PRO A 121 -11.46 6.17 -20.26
CA PRO A 121 -11.33 5.28 -21.41
C PRO A 121 -9.87 5.17 -21.87
N ASN A 122 -9.41 3.95 -22.14
CA ASN A 122 -8.04 3.71 -22.56
C ASN A 122 -7.86 4.03 -24.07
N PRO A 123 -7.11 5.07 -24.46
CA PRO A 123 -6.89 5.40 -25.87
C PRO A 123 -6.01 4.36 -26.57
N ARG A 124 -5.25 3.55 -25.83
CA ARG A 124 -4.39 2.50 -26.38
C ARG A 124 -5.09 1.15 -26.53
N LYS A 125 -6.39 1.06 -26.24
CA LYS A 125 -7.10 -0.22 -26.30
C LYS A 125 -6.99 -0.84 -27.71
N GLY A 126 -6.49 -2.07 -27.79
CA GLY A 126 -6.28 -2.80 -29.04
C GLY A 126 -4.98 -2.45 -29.77
N LEU A 127 -4.15 -1.54 -29.25
CA LEU A 127 -2.80 -1.28 -29.75
C LEU A 127 -1.77 -2.16 -29.04
N PRO A 128 -0.59 -2.40 -29.63
CA PRO A 128 0.48 -3.13 -28.97
C PRO A 128 0.86 -2.58 -27.59
N LEU A 129 1.14 -3.50 -26.66
CA LEU A 129 1.69 -3.19 -25.34
C LEU A 129 3.16 -2.76 -25.48
N GLU A 130 3.42 -1.47 -25.25
CA GLU A 130 4.75 -0.87 -25.39
C GLU A 130 5.14 -0.05 -24.16
N GLY A 131 6.45 0.14 -23.97
CA GLY A 131 7.02 0.88 -22.86
C GLY A 131 6.90 0.15 -21.52
N SER A 132 6.97 0.92 -20.44
CA SER A 132 6.90 0.41 -19.07
C SER A 132 5.88 1.22 -18.25
N GLU A 133 5.12 0.53 -17.41
CA GLU A 133 4.20 1.15 -16.44
C GLU A 133 4.56 0.65 -15.04
N PHE A 134 5.61 1.25 -14.46
CA PHE A 134 6.06 0.89 -13.12
C PHE A 134 5.03 1.26 -12.05
N VAL A 135 4.78 0.31 -11.16
CA VAL A 135 3.91 0.46 -9.98
C VAL A 135 4.58 -0.18 -8.77
N ARG A 136 4.41 0.44 -7.60
CA ARG A 136 4.76 -0.13 -6.30
C ARG A 136 3.63 0.14 -5.33
N GLU A 137 3.21 -0.90 -4.62
CA GLU A 137 2.15 -0.83 -3.63
C GLU A 137 2.73 -1.20 -2.26
N LEU A 138 2.63 -0.29 -1.30
CA LEU A 138 2.89 -0.58 0.10
C LEU A 138 1.56 -0.78 0.82
N TYR A 139 1.59 -1.61 1.85
CA TYR A 139 0.43 -1.87 2.71
C TYR A 139 0.75 -1.45 4.13
N ALA A 140 -0.22 -0.82 4.79
CA ALA A 140 -0.04 -0.25 6.11
C ALA A 140 -1.32 -0.32 6.94
N VAL A 141 -1.15 -0.34 8.26
CA VAL A 141 -2.17 0.15 9.19
C VAL A 141 -1.88 1.62 9.42
N ALA A 142 -2.81 2.51 9.08
CA ALA A 142 -2.60 3.95 9.06
C ALA A 142 -3.69 4.72 9.81
N SER A 143 -3.38 5.97 10.18
CA SER A 143 -4.32 6.93 10.75
C SER A 143 -4.03 8.34 10.22
N SER A 144 -5.03 9.21 10.24
CA SER A 144 -4.84 10.65 9.99
C SER A 144 -4.26 11.40 11.20
N THR A 145 -4.24 10.77 12.37
CA THR A 145 -3.79 11.34 13.64
C THR A 145 -2.66 10.49 14.24
N PRO A 146 -1.71 11.11 14.97
CA PRO A 146 -0.55 10.42 15.53
C PRO A 146 -0.88 9.40 16.63
N ASP A 147 -2.03 9.56 17.28
CA ASP A 147 -2.54 8.72 18.37
C ASP A 147 -3.31 7.48 17.88
N PHE A 148 -3.41 7.28 16.57
CA PHE A 148 -4.14 6.15 15.98
C PHE A 148 -5.53 5.93 16.61
N GLU A 149 -6.28 7.01 16.87
CA GLU A 149 -7.65 6.92 17.42
C GLU A 149 -8.57 6.13 16.48
N ARG A 150 -8.46 6.37 15.18
CA ARG A 150 -9.27 5.72 14.13
C ARG A 150 -8.39 5.12 13.05
N PRO A 151 -7.74 3.97 13.34
CA PRO A 151 -6.87 3.34 12.37
C PRO A 151 -7.67 2.73 11.22
N PHE A 152 -7.03 2.58 10.08
CA PHE A 152 -7.59 1.98 8.88
C PHE A 152 -6.50 1.27 8.08
N LEU A 153 -6.93 0.31 7.26
CA LEU A 153 -6.05 -0.32 6.28
C LEU A 153 -5.78 0.65 5.13
N ALA A 154 -4.51 0.82 4.79
CA ALA A 154 -4.07 1.66 3.70
C ALA A 154 -3.29 0.88 2.64
N ARG A 155 -3.62 1.15 1.38
CA ARG A 155 -2.81 0.78 0.21
C ARG A 155 -2.17 2.03 -0.33
N ILE A 156 -0.86 2.14 -0.18
CA ILE A 156 -0.09 3.30 -0.61
C ILE A 156 0.49 3.00 -2.00
N VAL A 157 0.05 3.73 -3.03
CA VAL A 157 0.34 3.40 -4.43
C VAL A 157 1.22 4.47 -5.05
N ALA A 158 2.33 4.05 -5.64
CA ALA A 158 3.21 4.87 -6.44
C ALA A 158 3.24 4.39 -7.90
N TYR A 159 3.36 5.33 -8.83
CA TYR A 159 3.43 5.06 -10.28
C TYR A 159 4.63 5.75 -10.92
N GLY A 160 5.16 5.17 -11.99
CA GLY A 160 6.25 5.73 -12.79
C GLY A 160 7.47 6.06 -11.95
N GLU A 161 8.02 7.26 -12.11
CA GLU A 161 9.19 7.73 -11.37
C GLU A 161 9.00 7.70 -9.84
N ASN A 162 7.78 7.92 -9.34
CA ASN A 162 7.53 7.84 -7.90
C ASN A 162 7.65 6.39 -7.38
N ALA A 163 7.38 5.38 -8.21
CA ALA A 163 7.53 3.98 -7.83
C ALA A 163 9.02 3.59 -7.78
N THR A 164 9.81 4.07 -8.75
CA THR A 164 11.23 3.75 -8.87
C THR A 164 12.13 4.56 -7.93
N ASN A 165 11.76 5.81 -7.64
CA ASN A 165 12.57 6.72 -6.81
C ASN A 165 12.21 6.67 -5.32
N MET A 166 11.21 5.87 -4.95
CA MET A 166 10.87 5.67 -3.55
C MET A 166 12.05 4.97 -2.86
N LYS A 167 12.74 5.71 -1.98
CA LYS A 167 13.86 5.20 -1.18
C LYS A 167 13.49 3.88 -0.51
N GLN A 168 14.50 3.08 -0.15
CA GLN A 168 14.27 1.86 0.60
C GLN A 168 13.56 2.20 1.91
N ILE A 169 12.32 1.75 2.01
CA ILE A 169 11.47 1.88 3.19
C ILE A 169 11.53 0.53 3.89
N GLN A 170 11.74 0.55 5.21
CA GLN A 170 11.78 -0.66 6.01
C GLN A 170 10.35 -1.02 6.43
N LEU A 171 10.00 -2.29 6.31
CA LEU A 171 8.74 -2.80 6.86
C LEU A 171 8.86 -2.94 8.38
N PHE A 172 7.72 -3.03 9.04
CA PHE A 172 7.59 -3.18 10.50
C PHE A 172 8.10 -1.96 11.28
N LYS A 173 7.91 -0.78 10.69
CA LYS A 173 8.22 0.51 11.30
C LYS A 173 7.08 1.50 11.10
N PHE A 174 6.99 2.44 12.05
CA PHE A 174 6.08 3.56 11.98
C PHE A 174 6.68 4.70 11.16
N TYR A 175 5.85 5.31 10.32
CA TYR A 175 6.21 6.45 9.49
C TYR A 175 5.15 7.55 9.54
N LYS A 176 5.61 8.80 9.54
CA LYS A 176 4.82 9.97 9.13
C LYS A 176 5.08 10.23 7.66
N PHE A 177 4.02 10.42 6.88
CA PHE A 177 4.12 10.73 5.46
C PHE A 177 2.92 11.56 4.99
N ARG A 178 3.03 12.12 3.79
CA ARG A 178 1.92 12.84 3.13
C ARG A 178 1.47 12.10 1.89
N ALA A 179 0.17 11.98 1.67
CA ALA A 179 -0.37 11.33 0.48
C ALA A 179 -1.67 11.99 0.00
N ASN A 180 -2.04 11.75 -1.26
CA ASN A 180 -3.35 12.14 -1.78
C ASN A 180 -4.33 10.99 -1.60
N VAL A 181 -5.48 11.24 -0.99
CA VAL A 181 -6.52 10.22 -0.87
C VAL A 181 -7.05 9.89 -2.26
N GLY A 182 -6.90 8.63 -2.67
CA GLY A 182 -7.45 8.10 -3.91
C GLY A 182 -8.96 7.94 -3.83
N ARG A 183 -9.60 7.74 -4.98
CA ARG A 183 -11.03 7.38 -5.00
C ARG A 183 -11.21 6.04 -4.32
N LYS A 184 -11.96 6.01 -3.21
CA LYS A 184 -12.36 4.77 -2.54
C LYS A 184 -13.38 4.05 -3.43
N PRO A 185 -13.13 2.81 -3.89
CA PRO A 185 -14.19 2.00 -4.49
C PRO A 185 -15.35 1.85 -3.51
N ARG A 186 -16.59 1.81 -4.00
CA ARG A 186 -17.81 1.79 -3.15
C ARG A 186 -17.78 0.73 -2.05
N GLU A 187 -17.09 -0.39 -2.27
CA GLU A 187 -17.06 -1.53 -1.34
C GLU A 187 -15.63 -2.01 -1.00
N SER A 188 -14.69 -1.07 -0.91
CA SER A 188 -13.32 -1.33 -0.44
C SER A 188 -13.21 -1.03 1.06
N ASN A 189 -12.70 -1.96 1.86
CA ASN A 189 -12.32 -1.69 3.24
C ASN A 189 -10.92 -1.05 3.37
N ILE A 190 -10.12 -1.09 2.29
CA ILE A 190 -8.82 -0.43 2.23
C ILE A 190 -8.92 0.98 1.62
N ILE A 191 -8.25 1.95 2.24
CA ILE A 191 -8.11 3.31 1.72
C ILE A 191 -6.88 3.37 0.80
N THR A 192 -7.07 3.85 -0.42
CA THR A 192 -5.95 4.05 -1.35
C THR A 192 -5.32 5.42 -1.12
N LEU A 193 -4.02 5.45 -0.89
CA LEU A 193 -3.21 6.67 -0.68
C LEU A 193 -2.21 6.79 -1.84
N ASN A 194 -2.39 7.78 -2.71
CA ASN A 194 -1.53 7.96 -3.88
C ASN A 194 -0.30 8.80 -3.50
N VAL A 195 0.86 8.22 -3.78
CA VAL A 195 2.18 8.87 -3.63
C VAL A 195 2.31 9.95 -4.69
N GLY A 196 2.73 11.13 -4.25
CA GLY A 196 3.04 12.26 -5.12
C GLY A 196 4.37 12.90 -4.77
N ARG A 197 4.67 14.04 -5.40
CA ARG A 197 5.93 14.79 -5.17
C ARG A 197 6.14 15.28 -3.73
N ALA A 198 5.10 15.26 -2.90
CA ALA A 198 5.16 15.67 -1.49
C ALA A 198 5.28 14.47 -0.53
N THR A 199 5.26 13.24 -1.05
CA THR A 199 5.30 12.04 -0.21
C THR A 199 6.74 11.73 0.16
N LEU A 200 7.05 11.93 1.43
CA LEU A 200 8.31 11.53 2.05
C LEU A 200 7.96 10.70 3.28
N PHE A 201 8.55 9.52 3.39
CA PHE A 201 8.41 8.65 4.57
C PHE A 201 9.48 9.02 5.57
N ARG A 202 9.05 9.42 6.76
CA ARG A 202 9.91 9.77 7.89
C ARG A 202 9.58 8.83 9.03
N GLU A 203 10.58 8.15 9.59
CA GLU A 203 10.35 7.31 10.76
C GLU A 203 9.69 8.13 11.86
N TYR A 204 8.65 7.57 12.46
CA TYR A 204 7.85 8.21 13.50
C TYR A 204 7.95 7.37 14.76
N PRO A 205 8.59 7.85 15.84
CA PRO A 205 8.63 7.13 17.09
C PRO A 205 7.24 7.20 17.74
N SER A 206 6.41 6.19 17.47
CA SER A 206 5.10 6.04 18.08
C SER A 206 5.24 5.60 19.53
N GLU A 207 4.48 6.22 20.43
CA GLU A 207 4.33 5.76 21.82
C GLU A 207 3.33 4.60 21.93
N ILE A 208 2.50 4.40 20.89
CA ILE A 208 1.46 3.35 20.81
C ILE A 208 2.03 2.16 20.06
N THR A 209 1.80 0.94 20.59
CA THR A 209 2.26 -0.29 19.97
C THR A 209 1.38 -0.72 18.79
N ILE A 210 1.87 -1.62 17.94
CA ILE A 210 1.07 -2.09 16.80
C ILE A 210 -0.12 -2.94 17.27
N GLU A 211 0.04 -3.71 18.35
CA GLU A 211 -0.99 -4.53 18.97
C GLU A 211 -2.17 -3.67 19.43
N GLU A 212 -1.90 -2.56 20.12
CA GLU A 212 -2.92 -1.60 20.55
C GLU A 212 -3.71 -1.00 19.38
N ILE A 213 -3.04 -0.77 18.24
CA ILE A 213 -3.67 -0.23 17.03
C ILE A 213 -4.53 -1.30 16.36
N VAL A 214 -4.03 -2.52 16.25
CA VAL A 214 -4.70 -3.61 15.54
C VAL A 214 -5.93 -4.12 16.30
N ASN A 215 -5.94 -4.03 17.63
CA ASN A 215 -7.12 -4.30 18.44
C ASN A 215 -8.31 -3.36 18.16
N LYS A 216 -8.08 -2.24 17.46
CA LYS A 216 -9.14 -1.31 17.00
C LYS A 216 -9.65 -1.64 15.59
N LEU A 217 -9.10 -2.66 14.94
CA LEU A 217 -9.44 -3.09 13.58
C LEU A 217 -10.26 -4.39 13.60
N PRO A 218 -11.09 -4.65 12.57
CA PRO A 218 -11.79 -5.92 12.44
C PRO A 218 -10.82 -7.02 12.00
N VAL A 219 -10.19 -7.66 12.97
CA VAL A 219 -9.37 -8.87 12.79
C VAL A 219 -10.27 -10.08 12.92
N ASN A 220 -10.13 -11.04 12.02
CA ASN A 220 -10.90 -12.27 12.04
C ASN A 220 -9.97 -13.41 12.45
N ASP A 221 -10.45 -14.30 13.30
CA ASP A 221 -9.72 -15.52 13.61
C ASP A 221 -9.79 -16.48 12.42
N LEU A 222 -8.75 -17.30 12.27
CA LEU A 222 -8.68 -18.26 11.19
C LEU A 222 -9.56 -19.47 11.53
N ASP A 223 -10.74 -19.55 10.90
CA ASP A 223 -11.60 -20.72 10.97
C ASP A 223 -12.16 -21.11 9.58
N SER A 224 -12.74 -22.31 9.50
CA SER A 224 -13.26 -22.87 8.24
C SER A 224 -14.48 -22.12 7.69
N LEU A 225 -15.35 -21.62 8.55
CA LEU A 225 -16.55 -20.86 8.19
C LEU A 225 -16.16 -19.49 7.62
N PHE A 226 -15.27 -18.78 8.29
CA PHE A 226 -14.70 -17.52 7.87
C PHE A 226 -14.07 -17.63 6.46
N LEU A 227 -13.25 -18.67 6.22
CA LEU A 227 -12.62 -18.86 4.91
C LEU A 227 -13.64 -19.05 3.79
N GLU A 228 -14.71 -19.82 4.02
CA GLU A 228 -15.75 -20.04 3.03
C GLU A 228 -16.60 -18.78 2.79
N GLU A 229 -16.99 -18.07 3.84
CA GLU A 229 -17.75 -16.82 3.74
C GLU A 229 -16.95 -15.73 3.00
N GLU A 230 -15.69 -15.55 3.38
CA GLU A 230 -14.84 -14.55 2.73
C GLU A 230 -14.44 -14.95 1.32
N TYR A 231 -14.30 -16.24 1.01
CA TYR A 231 -14.12 -16.69 -0.37
C TYR A 231 -15.33 -16.27 -1.24
N LYS A 232 -16.56 -16.50 -0.76
CA LYS A 232 -17.78 -16.06 -1.45
C LYS A 232 -17.82 -14.54 -1.60
N ASN A 233 -17.50 -13.80 -0.55
CA ASN A 233 -17.43 -12.34 -0.59
C ASN A 233 -16.38 -11.82 -1.60
N HIS A 234 -15.22 -12.45 -1.68
CA HIS A 234 -14.14 -12.03 -2.58
C HIS A 234 -14.38 -12.41 -4.04
N TYR A 235 -15.08 -13.52 -4.30
CA TYR A 235 -15.11 -14.13 -5.63
C TYR A 235 -16.49 -14.08 -6.30
N GLU A 236 -17.57 -14.20 -5.53
CA GLU A 236 -18.94 -14.13 -6.05
C GLU A 236 -19.43 -12.69 -6.10
N ASN A 237 -19.03 -11.86 -5.13
CA ASN A 237 -19.44 -10.46 -5.07
C ASN A 237 -18.48 -9.54 -5.85
N LYS A 238 -18.76 -9.32 -7.15
CA LYS A 238 -17.91 -8.53 -8.07
C LYS A 238 -17.63 -7.10 -7.59
N SER A 239 -18.45 -6.54 -6.71
CA SER A 239 -18.25 -5.21 -6.13
C SER A 239 -17.15 -5.15 -5.06
N ARG A 240 -16.81 -6.29 -4.44
CA ARG A 240 -15.79 -6.42 -3.37
C ARG A 240 -14.43 -6.94 -3.85
N THR A 241 -14.14 -6.82 -5.15
CA THR A 241 -12.88 -7.33 -5.74
C THR A 241 -11.60 -6.72 -5.17
N SER A 242 -11.69 -5.57 -4.47
CA SER A 242 -10.56 -4.92 -3.79
C SER A 242 -10.55 -5.11 -2.27
N TYR A 243 -11.44 -5.94 -1.73
CA TYR A 243 -11.50 -6.24 -0.30
C TYR A 243 -10.29 -7.08 0.11
N LEU A 244 -9.77 -6.83 1.31
CA LEU A 244 -8.67 -7.57 1.93
C LEU A 244 -9.00 -7.83 3.39
N SER A 245 -8.70 -9.01 3.90
CA SER A 245 -9.07 -9.40 5.26
C SER A 245 -7.83 -9.44 6.14
N LEU A 246 -7.99 -8.99 7.38
CA LEU A 246 -7.03 -9.26 8.45
C LEU A 246 -7.41 -10.59 9.08
N VAL A 247 -6.48 -11.54 9.06
CA VAL A 247 -6.69 -12.90 9.54
C VAL A 247 -5.63 -13.25 10.56
N ARG A 248 -6.04 -13.56 11.79
CA ARG A 248 -5.18 -14.04 12.87
C ARG A 248 -5.00 -15.54 12.76
N GLY A 249 -3.80 -16.04 13.03
CA GLY A 249 -3.57 -17.47 13.23
C GLY A 249 -2.10 -17.80 13.51
N VAL A 250 -1.84 -19.06 13.79
CA VAL A 250 -0.51 -19.55 14.18
C VAL A 250 0.28 -20.01 12.96
N VAL A 251 1.57 -19.69 12.92
CA VAL A 251 2.45 -20.07 11.81
C VAL A 251 2.75 -21.57 11.87
N GLY A 252 2.40 -22.28 10.80
CA GLY A 252 2.78 -23.66 10.55
C GLY A 252 4.12 -23.80 9.82
N PRO A 253 4.27 -24.81 8.94
CA PRO A 253 5.48 -24.95 8.12
C PRO A 253 5.77 -23.72 7.25
N VAL A 254 7.05 -23.30 7.20
CA VAL A 254 7.54 -22.16 6.43
C VAL A 254 8.46 -22.67 5.31
N TYR A 255 8.22 -22.18 4.09
CA TYR A 255 8.95 -22.53 2.87
C TYR A 255 9.64 -21.29 2.30
N LEU A 256 10.95 -21.20 2.52
CA LEU A 256 11.74 -20.00 2.21
C LEU A 256 12.19 -19.92 0.74
N GLU A 257 12.24 -21.06 0.03
CA GLU A 257 12.57 -21.10 -1.38
C GLU A 257 11.49 -20.40 -2.21
N PRO A 258 11.84 -19.31 -2.92
CA PRO A 258 10.84 -18.55 -3.65
C PRO A 258 10.40 -19.28 -4.92
N ARG A 259 9.10 -19.26 -5.19
CA ARG A 259 8.50 -19.68 -6.47
C ARG A 259 7.71 -18.50 -7.04
N ASN A 260 8.02 -18.11 -8.29
CA ASN A 260 7.36 -16.99 -8.98
C ASN A 260 7.35 -15.67 -8.18
N ASN A 261 8.44 -15.33 -7.49
CA ASN A 261 8.57 -14.16 -6.61
C ASN A 261 7.72 -14.20 -5.33
N TYR A 262 7.24 -15.38 -4.91
CA TYR A 262 6.58 -15.58 -3.62
C TYR A 262 7.31 -16.63 -2.78
N ARG A 263 7.38 -16.38 -1.48
CA ARG A 263 7.63 -17.41 -0.46
C ARG A 263 6.30 -17.90 0.07
N SER A 264 6.31 -18.98 0.85
CA SER A 264 5.06 -19.53 1.35
C SER A 264 5.15 -20.14 2.72
N PHE A 265 4.02 -20.21 3.39
CA PHE A 265 3.89 -20.84 4.70
C PHE A 265 2.46 -21.35 4.86
N ARG A 266 2.21 -22.14 5.90
CA ARG A 266 0.86 -22.47 6.34
C ARG A 266 0.49 -21.61 7.54
N MET A 267 -0.77 -21.19 7.62
CA MET A 267 -1.35 -20.80 8.89
C MET A 267 -2.16 -21.96 9.43
N ILE A 268 -2.24 -22.08 10.74
CA ILE A 268 -2.99 -23.10 11.47
C ILE A 268 -4.03 -22.34 12.30
N SER A 269 -5.27 -22.82 12.27
CA SER A 269 -6.30 -22.37 13.21
C SER A 269 -5.89 -22.72 14.64
N GLU A 270 -6.26 -21.91 15.62
CA GLU A 270 -6.14 -22.30 17.03
C GLU A 270 -7.20 -23.33 17.44
N ASP A 271 -8.31 -23.41 16.69
CA ASP A 271 -9.39 -24.34 16.94
C ASP A 271 -9.03 -25.77 16.49
N GLU A 272 -9.76 -26.76 17.01
CA GLU A 272 -9.60 -28.20 16.65
C GLU A 272 -9.82 -28.50 15.16
N ASP A 273 -10.29 -27.53 14.38
CA ASP A 273 -10.36 -27.60 12.92
C ASP A 273 -8.95 -27.61 12.32
N GLU A 274 -8.56 -28.70 11.63
CA GLU A 274 -7.28 -28.82 10.90
C GLU A 274 -7.16 -27.87 9.67
N THR A 275 -7.90 -26.76 9.67
CA THR A 275 -7.90 -25.76 8.61
C THR A 275 -6.52 -25.11 8.51
N THR A 276 -5.82 -25.46 7.43
CA THR A 276 -4.44 -25.03 7.21
C THR A 276 -4.26 -24.38 5.84
N PRO A 277 -4.70 -23.13 5.63
CA PRO A 277 -4.61 -22.48 4.32
C PRO A 277 -3.16 -22.31 3.86
N TRP A 278 -2.96 -22.36 2.54
CA TRP A 278 -1.69 -22.01 1.92
C TRP A 278 -1.51 -20.49 1.84
N CYS A 279 -0.53 -19.94 2.55
CA CYS A 279 -0.22 -18.51 2.51
C CYS A 279 0.92 -18.25 1.53
N ARG A 280 0.69 -17.37 0.55
CA ARG A 280 1.71 -16.90 -0.40
C ARG A 280 2.06 -15.46 -0.10
N ILE A 281 3.33 -15.15 0.10
CA ILE A 281 3.80 -13.82 0.47
C ILE A 281 4.91 -13.35 -0.49
N PRO A 282 4.88 -12.10 -0.99
CA PRO A 282 5.92 -11.58 -1.88
C PRO A 282 7.32 -11.68 -1.25
N VAL A 283 8.34 -12.00 -2.05
CA VAL A 283 9.74 -12.08 -1.60
C VAL A 283 10.28 -10.78 -1.00
N THR A 284 9.66 -9.66 -1.37
CA THR A 284 9.93 -8.31 -0.90
C THR A 284 9.49 -8.07 0.55
N VAL A 285 8.59 -8.90 1.08
CA VAL A 285 8.24 -8.89 2.49
C VAL A 285 9.22 -9.82 3.23
N PRO A 286 10.02 -9.31 4.18
CA PRO A 286 10.93 -10.14 4.95
C PRO A 286 10.12 -11.07 5.86
N ILE A 287 10.55 -12.32 5.95
CA ILE A 287 10.00 -13.30 6.90
C ILE A 287 10.88 -13.22 8.14
N THR A 288 10.34 -12.64 9.22
CA THR A 288 11.02 -12.53 10.52
C THR A 288 10.40 -13.44 11.58
N PHE A 289 9.28 -14.09 11.25
CA PHE A 289 8.59 -15.06 12.10
C PHE A 289 9.11 -16.49 11.86
N LYS A 290 8.81 -17.38 12.81
CA LYS A 290 9.08 -18.82 12.80
C LYS A 290 7.79 -19.60 13.06
N ARG A 291 7.86 -20.92 12.89
CA ARG A 291 6.76 -21.82 13.23
C ARG A 291 6.39 -21.67 14.71
N GLY A 292 5.10 -21.60 14.98
CA GLY A 292 4.53 -21.43 16.32
C GLY A 292 4.27 -19.97 16.71
N ASP A 293 4.79 -19.00 15.95
CA ASP A 293 4.49 -17.59 16.20
C ASP A 293 3.04 -17.26 15.79
N GLU A 294 2.42 -16.29 16.46
CA GLU A 294 1.11 -15.76 16.09
C GLU A 294 1.27 -14.58 15.13
N LEU A 295 0.48 -14.57 14.05
CA LEU A 295 0.49 -13.49 13.07
C LEU A 295 -0.93 -13.04 12.75
N ILE A 296 -1.03 -11.75 12.42
CA ILE A 296 -2.17 -11.24 11.64
C ILE A 296 -1.69 -10.96 10.22
N VAL A 297 -2.26 -11.67 9.25
CA VAL A 297 -1.96 -11.44 7.83
C VAL A 297 -3.02 -10.54 7.20
N LEU A 298 -2.57 -9.60 6.37
CA LEU A 298 -3.45 -8.88 5.46
C LEU A 298 -3.42 -9.59 4.10
N GLY A 299 -4.54 -10.12 3.64
CA GLY A 299 -4.56 -10.87 2.39
C GLY A 299 -5.92 -11.04 1.76
N ARG A 300 -5.92 -11.72 0.61
CA ARG A 300 -7.13 -12.15 -0.07
C ARG A 300 -7.24 -13.67 -0.03
N ILE A 301 -8.44 -14.17 0.28
CA ILE A 301 -8.71 -15.60 0.28
C ILE A 301 -8.96 -16.08 -1.15
N TRP A 302 -8.39 -17.24 -1.47
CA TRP A 302 -8.64 -17.97 -2.72
C TRP A 302 -8.88 -19.45 -2.43
N LYS A 303 -9.56 -20.12 -3.36
CA LYS A 303 -9.82 -21.56 -3.30
C LYS A 303 -9.20 -22.24 -4.51
N SER A 304 -8.43 -23.29 -4.26
CA SER A 304 -7.80 -24.11 -5.28
C SER A 304 -8.87 -24.80 -6.12
N ARG A 305 -8.78 -24.69 -7.45
CA ARG A 305 -9.67 -25.44 -8.35
C ARG A 305 -9.34 -26.93 -8.41
N ARG A 306 -8.14 -27.33 -8.00
CA ARG A 306 -7.65 -28.72 -8.16
C ARG A 306 -8.16 -29.64 -7.05
N ASP A 307 -8.14 -29.14 -5.82
CA ASP A 307 -8.41 -29.92 -4.61
C ASP A 307 -9.35 -29.21 -3.62
N GLY A 308 -9.86 -28.02 -3.97
CA GLY A 308 -10.79 -27.27 -3.13
C GLY A 308 -10.16 -26.63 -1.89
N SER A 309 -8.84 -26.75 -1.68
CA SER A 309 -8.16 -26.17 -0.53
C SER A 309 -8.16 -24.65 -0.55
N TYR A 310 -8.24 -24.01 0.62
CA TYR A 310 -8.10 -22.57 0.73
C TYR A 310 -6.65 -22.13 0.78
N GLY A 311 -6.43 -20.89 0.35
CA GLY A 311 -5.19 -20.18 0.62
C GLY A 311 -5.39 -18.67 0.72
N LEU A 312 -4.32 -18.00 1.13
CA LEU A 312 -4.25 -16.58 1.37
C LEU A 312 -3.15 -15.98 0.49
N ASP A 313 -3.53 -15.04 -0.38
CA ASP A 313 -2.58 -14.18 -1.09
C ASP A 313 -2.22 -13.01 -0.18
N VAL A 314 -1.18 -13.21 0.62
CA VAL A 314 -0.72 -12.27 1.66
C VAL A 314 -0.07 -11.06 1.01
N LYS A 315 -0.49 -9.87 1.45
CA LYS A 315 0.08 -8.58 1.04
C LYS A 315 1.08 -8.05 2.06
N GLY A 316 0.90 -8.42 3.32
CA GLY A 316 1.75 -8.06 4.44
C GLY A 316 1.27 -8.76 5.70
N TYR A 317 2.04 -8.66 6.79
CA TYR A 317 1.65 -9.23 8.08
C TYR A 317 2.05 -8.32 9.24
N ILE A 318 1.44 -8.60 10.38
CA ILE A 318 1.75 -8.01 11.67
C ILE A 318 2.13 -9.15 12.58
N PHE A 319 3.30 -9.02 13.19
CA PHE A 319 3.74 -9.91 14.24
C PHE A 319 3.01 -9.54 15.52
N ILE A 320 2.39 -10.51 16.18
CA ILE A 320 1.82 -10.35 17.51
C ILE A 320 2.65 -11.27 18.41
N GLY A 321 3.56 -10.69 19.18
CA GLY A 321 4.38 -11.45 20.11
C GLY A 321 5.41 -10.59 20.84
N ASP A 322 5.42 -10.69 22.16
CA ASP A 322 6.36 -11.59 22.84
C ASP A 322 5.56 -12.67 23.60
#